data_AF-A0A8J2N120-F1
#
_entry.id   AF-A0A8J2N120-F1
#
_cell.length_a   1.000
_cell.length_b   1.000
_cell.length_c   1.000
_cell.angle_alpha   90.00
_cell.angle_beta   90.00
_cell.angle_gamma   90.00
#
_symmetry.space_group_name_H-M   'P 1'
#
loop_
_entity.id
_entity.type
_entity.pdbx_description
1 polymer ?
#
loop_
_entity_poly.entity_id
_entity_poly.type
_entity_poly.pdbx_seq_one_letter_code
_entity_poly.pdbx_strand_id
1 'polypeptide(L)'
;MSLAHETAGMEKNHYDNPPPVHYPLADPAKGHQLSSNDEDVAIVASDQNELKRDLKGRHMQMIAIGGAIGSGLFIGSASSFVTGGPAAVIIGFTVEFVLSIIKVLACVGFMILGIIINTGGVPTDDRGYIGNRYYNIPGMGPKFTAYIDRRGRPVVVVVIQLLFGLLAYINLAPSGGDIFTWLLSLSGITVLFVFGSIAVAHIRFRRAWALNGHTLDEIPYRASFGVWGSWVCFAINAIALIAQFYVALYPVGGTPLSVEGFFETYMAAPFLIVLYLGWKVYSWFKYPSHRPLWIRTKDIDIYTGMRQGQREVISGEGVTEDQRRASIEEMRDGQKKKGVKAYIRAAYHTVL
;
A
#
# COMPACT_ATOMS: atom_id res chain seq x y z
N MET A 1 -10.23 -93.81 21.21
CA MET A 1 -11.46 -93.97 20.43
C MET A 1 -11.45 -92.87 19.37
N SER A 2 -10.69 -93.04 18.29
CA SER A 2 -10.94 -93.81 17.05
C SER A 2 -12.04 -93.23 16.16
N LEU A 3 -11.63 -93.00 14.91
CA LEU A 3 -12.29 -92.47 13.71
C LEU A 3 -13.64 -93.15 13.37
N ALA A 4 -14.57 -92.38 12.78
CA ALA A 4 -15.30 -92.70 11.53
C ALA A 4 -16.42 -91.69 11.23
N HIS A 5 -16.60 -91.41 9.93
CA HIS A 5 -17.66 -90.64 9.25
C HIS A 5 -17.61 -89.10 9.38
N GLU A 6 -17.11 -88.31 8.43
CA GLU A 6 -17.18 -88.33 6.95
C GLU A 6 -18.54 -87.90 6.38
N THR A 7 -18.45 -86.91 5.48
CA THR A 7 -19.37 -86.46 4.41
C THR A 7 -20.69 -85.76 4.77
N ALA A 8 -20.72 -84.43 4.58
CA ALA A 8 -21.59 -83.77 3.59
C ALA A 8 -21.33 -82.25 3.54
N GLY A 9 -20.82 -81.75 2.41
CA GLY A 9 -21.00 -80.35 2.00
C GLY A 9 -19.77 -79.43 2.01
N MET A 10 -18.64 -79.85 1.45
CA MET A 10 -17.59 -78.92 1.02
C MET A 10 -17.35 -79.11 -0.48
N GLU A 11 -17.89 -78.21 -1.30
CA GLU A 11 -17.62 -78.05 -2.74
C GLU A 11 -17.50 -76.54 -2.99
N LYS A 12 -16.29 -75.97 -2.97
CA LYS A 12 -15.37 -75.72 -4.09
C LYS A 12 -15.98 -74.98 -5.31
N ASN A 13 -15.52 -73.73 -5.45
CA ASN A 13 -15.14 -73.03 -6.69
C ASN A 13 -16.31 -72.60 -7.60
N HIS A 14 -16.39 -71.36 -8.11
CA HIS A 14 -15.51 -70.78 -9.12
C HIS A 14 -16.06 -69.37 -9.40
N TYR A 15 -15.19 -68.38 -9.58
CA TYR A 15 -15.57 -67.04 -10.03
C TYR A 15 -15.89 -67.10 -11.53
N ASP A 16 -17.17 -67.12 -11.90
CA ASP A 16 -17.58 -66.82 -13.27
C ASP A 16 -17.84 -65.31 -13.40
N ASN A 17 -16.76 -64.53 -13.46
CA ASN A 17 -16.87 -63.18 -14.00
C ASN A 17 -17.03 -63.28 -15.52
N PRO A 18 -18.09 -62.71 -16.12
CA PRO A 18 -18.21 -62.67 -17.57
C PRO A 18 -17.03 -61.89 -18.17
N PRO A 19 -16.56 -62.25 -19.37
CA PRO A 19 -15.40 -61.60 -19.96
C PRO A 19 -15.67 -60.11 -20.19
N PRO A 20 -14.66 -59.23 -20.04
CA PRO A 20 -14.83 -57.80 -20.26
C PRO A 20 -15.21 -57.53 -21.71
N VAL A 21 -16.35 -56.88 -21.91
CA VAL A 21 -16.83 -56.46 -23.24
C VAL A 21 -16.01 -55.24 -23.67
N HIS A 22 -15.16 -55.40 -24.69
CA HIS A 22 -14.44 -54.30 -25.31
C HIS A 22 -15.33 -53.58 -26.33
N TYR A 23 -15.61 -52.30 -26.08
CA TYR A 23 -16.33 -51.44 -27.02
C TYR A 23 -15.35 -50.61 -27.86
N PRO A 24 -15.57 -50.42 -29.18
CA PRO A 24 -14.74 -49.54 -29.99
C PRO A 24 -14.99 -48.07 -29.63
N LEU A 25 -13.92 -47.28 -29.52
CA LEU A 25 -13.90 -45.84 -29.17
C LEU A 25 -14.46 -44.91 -30.28
N ALA A 26 -15.48 -45.31 -31.02
CA ALA A 26 -15.89 -44.61 -32.25
C ALA A 26 -17.24 -43.88 -32.21
N ASP A 27 -17.99 -43.88 -31.10
CA ASP A 27 -19.29 -43.18 -31.08
C ASP A 27 -19.58 -42.49 -29.72
N PRO A 28 -19.24 -41.20 -29.55
CA PRO A 28 -19.51 -40.45 -28.32
C PRO A 28 -20.92 -39.82 -28.29
N ALA A 29 -21.78 -40.10 -29.26
CA ALA A 29 -23.03 -39.33 -29.45
C ALA A 29 -24.28 -39.91 -28.76
N LYS A 30 -24.16 -40.97 -27.95
CA LYS A 30 -25.28 -41.49 -27.13
C LYS A 30 -24.88 -41.55 -25.66
N GLY A 31 -25.25 -40.51 -24.91
CA GLY A 31 -25.18 -40.54 -23.45
C GLY A 31 -26.05 -41.68 -22.92
N HIS A 32 -25.40 -42.71 -22.38
CA HIS A 32 -26.10 -43.78 -21.67
C HIS A 32 -26.56 -43.23 -20.32
N GLN A 33 -27.84 -43.39 -20.00
CA GLN A 33 -28.33 -43.08 -18.66
C GLN A 33 -27.58 -43.94 -17.65
N LEU A 34 -27.01 -43.30 -16.63
CA LEU A 34 -26.41 -43.95 -15.47
C LEU A 34 -27.43 -44.95 -14.90
N SER A 35 -26.94 -46.15 -14.58
CA SER A 35 -27.68 -47.22 -13.90
C SER A 35 -28.68 -46.66 -12.89
N SER A 36 -29.96 -46.96 -13.08
CA SER A 36 -31.06 -46.60 -12.18
C SER A 36 -31.26 -47.64 -11.08
N ASN A 37 -30.21 -48.38 -10.72
CA ASN A 37 -30.28 -49.34 -9.62
C ASN A 37 -30.26 -48.57 -8.30
N ASP A 38 -31.18 -48.90 -7.40
CA ASP A 38 -31.33 -48.21 -6.10
C ASP A 38 -30.05 -48.26 -5.24
N GLU A 39 -29.19 -49.28 -5.44
CA GLU A 39 -27.88 -49.38 -4.80
C GLU A 39 -26.86 -48.36 -5.31
N ASP A 40 -26.84 -48.08 -6.62
CA ASP A 40 -25.93 -47.09 -7.22
C ASP A 40 -26.32 -45.65 -6.83
N VAL A 41 -27.62 -45.39 -6.66
CA VAL A 41 -28.14 -44.11 -6.15
C VAL A 41 -27.75 -43.91 -4.67
N ALA A 42 -27.73 -44.98 -3.87
CA ALA A 42 -27.34 -44.92 -2.46
C ALA A 42 -25.84 -44.63 -2.28
N ILE A 43 -24.97 -45.19 -3.13
CA ILE A 43 -23.52 -44.96 -3.08
C ILE A 43 -23.18 -43.50 -3.46
N VAL A 44 -23.84 -42.96 -4.49
CA VAL A 44 -23.66 -41.55 -4.88
C VAL A 44 -24.23 -40.59 -3.82
N ALA A 45 -25.31 -40.96 -3.14
CA ALA A 45 -25.88 -40.17 -2.05
C ALA A 45 -25.03 -40.20 -0.77
N SER A 46 -24.31 -41.30 -0.48
CA SER A 46 -23.41 -41.38 0.67
C SER A 46 -22.11 -40.60 0.47
N ASP A 47 -21.54 -40.61 -0.75
CA ASP A 47 -20.25 -39.95 -1.03
C ASP A 47 -20.37 -38.43 -1.26
N GLN A 48 -21.55 -37.91 -1.65
CA GLN A 48 -21.75 -36.46 -1.77
C GLN A 48 -21.83 -35.71 -0.44
N ASN A 49 -21.98 -36.42 0.68
CA ASN A 49 -22.11 -35.83 2.01
C ASN A 49 -20.77 -35.62 2.77
N GLU A 50 -19.61 -35.99 2.19
CA GLU A 50 -18.29 -35.79 2.82
C GLU A 50 -17.43 -34.68 2.20
N LEU A 51 -17.98 -33.83 1.33
CA LEU A 51 -17.27 -32.62 0.93
C LEU A 51 -17.52 -31.52 1.97
N LYS A 52 -16.52 -31.24 2.81
CA LYS A 52 -16.49 -30.08 3.73
C LYS A 52 -16.58 -28.77 2.93
N ARG A 53 -17.78 -28.37 2.53
CA ARG A 53 -18.06 -27.03 1.99
C ARG A 53 -18.18 -26.08 3.16
N ASP A 54 -17.06 -25.47 3.55
CA ASP A 54 -17.14 -24.25 4.33
C ASP A 54 -16.04 -23.24 3.94
N LEU A 55 -16.14 -22.73 2.71
CA LEU A 55 -15.55 -21.43 2.42
C LEU A 55 -16.44 -20.37 3.06
N LYS A 56 -16.06 -19.95 4.27
CA LYS A 56 -16.69 -18.83 4.99
C LYS A 56 -16.89 -17.63 4.06
N GLY A 57 -17.96 -16.86 4.24
CA GLY A 57 -18.29 -15.74 3.35
C GLY A 57 -17.13 -14.79 3.03
N ARG A 58 -16.21 -14.56 3.98
CA ARG A 58 -14.96 -13.80 3.77
C ARG A 58 -13.99 -14.43 2.76
N HIS A 59 -13.92 -15.75 2.66
CA HIS A 59 -13.09 -16.46 1.68
C HIS A 59 -13.70 -16.31 0.28
N MET A 60 -15.03 -16.45 0.16
CA MET A 60 -15.71 -16.17 -1.11
C MET A 60 -15.53 -14.72 -1.54
N GLN A 61 -15.60 -13.77 -0.61
CA GLN A 61 -15.39 -12.35 -0.89
C GLN A 61 -13.94 -12.04 -1.30
N MET A 62 -12.94 -12.65 -0.65
CA MET A 62 -11.54 -12.52 -1.05
C MET A 62 -11.26 -13.13 -2.44
N ILE A 63 -11.88 -14.27 -2.76
CA ILE A 63 -11.78 -14.89 -4.09
C ILE A 63 -12.44 -14.00 -5.15
N ALA A 64 -13.62 -13.44 -4.86
CA ALA A 64 -14.33 -12.54 -5.78
C ALA A 64 -13.54 -11.25 -6.06
N ILE A 65 -12.90 -10.66 -5.04
CA ILE A 65 -12.04 -9.48 -5.19
C ILE A 65 -10.81 -9.83 -6.05
N GLY A 66 -10.17 -10.97 -5.79
CA GLY A 66 -9.02 -11.44 -6.57
C GLY A 66 -9.36 -11.70 -8.05
N GLY A 67 -10.52 -12.31 -8.31
CA GLY A 67 -11.02 -12.57 -9.66
C GLY A 67 -11.37 -11.29 -10.42
N ALA A 68 -12.09 -10.36 -9.80
CA ALA A 68 -12.47 -9.10 -10.44
C ALA A 68 -11.26 -8.21 -10.77
N ILE A 69 -10.29 -8.10 -9.85
CA ILE A 69 -9.05 -7.34 -10.09
C ILE A 69 -8.20 -8.01 -11.17
N GLY A 70 -8.08 -9.34 -11.13
CA GLY A 70 -7.33 -10.11 -12.13
C GLY A 70 -7.91 -9.95 -13.53
N SER A 71 -9.22 -10.17 -13.69
CA SER A 71 -9.89 -10.05 -14.99
C SER A 71 -9.80 -8.65 -15.59
N GLY A 72 -9.96 -7.59 -14.77
CA GLY A 72 -9.81 -6.21 -15.22
C GLY A 72 -8.39 -5.90 -15.72
N LEU A 73 -7.37 -6.39 -15.01
CA LEU A 73 -5.96 -6.24 -15.43
C LEU A 73 -5.68 -6.98 -16.75
N PHE A 74 -6.23 -8.18 -16.93
CA PHE A 74 -6.04 -8.96 -18.17
C PHE A 74 -6.78 -8.36 -19.36
N ILE A 75 -8.01 -7.83 -19.18
CA ILE A 75 -8.75 -7.14 -20.24
C ILE A 75 -8.03 -5.83 -20.63
N GLY A 76 -7.56 -5.05 -19.64
CA GLY A 76 -6.79 -3.83 -19.89
C GLY A 76 -5.44 -4.07 -20.57
N SER A 77 -4.84 -5.25 -20.37
CA SER A 77 -3.57 -5.64 -20.99
C SER A 77 -3.75 -6.45 -22.29
N ALA A 78 -5.00 -6.77 -22.68
CA ALA A 78 -5.35 -7.64 -23.80
C ALA A 78 -4.71 -7.18 -25.12
N SER A 79 -4.77 -5.88 -25.41
CA SER A 79 -4.22 -5.29 -26.63
C SER A 79 -2.69 -5.48 -26.73
N SER A 80 -1.98 -5.26 -25.62
CA SER A 80 -0.53 -5.43 -25.52
C SER A 80 -0.07 -6.87 -25.77
N PHE A 81 -0.89 -7.87 -25.39
CA PHE A 81 -0.60 -9.28 -25.66
C PHE A 81 -0.70 -9.63 -27.14
N VAL A 82 -1.71 -9.08 -27.83
CA VAL A 82 -1.95 -9.36 -29.25
C VAL A 82 -0.88 -8.71 -30.13
N THR A 83 -0.40 -7.51 -29.78
CA THR A 83 0.57 -6.77 -30.59
C THR A 83 2.04 -7.15 -30.34
N GLY A 84 2.40 -7.70 -29.17
CA GLY A 84 3.80 -7.88 -28.76
C GLY A 84 4.49 -9.16 -29.24
N GLY A 85 3.74 -10.22 -29.56
CA GLY A 85 4.28 -11.54 -29.90
C GLY A 85 4.78 -12.35 -28.68
N PRO A 86 4.87 -13.69 -28.78
CA PRO A 86 5.02 -14.58 -27.62
C PRO A 86 6.31 -14.38 -26.82
N ALA A 87 7.43 -14.07 -27.49
CA ALA A 87 8.70 -13.82 -26.83
C ALA A 87 8.71 -12.50 -26.03
N ALA A 88 8.13 -11.43 -26.58
CA ALA A 88 8.05 -10.14 -25.90
C ALA A 88 7.13 -10.20 -24.67
N VAL A 89 6.06 -10.99 -24.75
CA VAL A 89 5.17 -11.23 -23.61
C VAL A 89 5.91 -11.91 -22.46
N ILE A 90 6.68 -12.98 -22.72
CA ILE A 90 7.43 -13.69 -21.66
C ILE A 90 8.48 -12.79 -21.01
N ILE A 91 9.26 -12.08 -21.83
CA ILE A 91 10.32 -11.19 -21.32
C ILE A 91 9.71 -10.03 -20.53
N GLY A 92 8.69 -9.38 -21.09
CA GLY A 92 7.99 -8.27 -20.44
C GLY A 92 7.35 -8.68 -19.11
N PHE A 93 6.69 -9.83 -19.06
CA PHE A 93 6.08 -10.34 -17.83
C PHE A 93 7.12 -10.71 -16.78
N THR A 94 8.23 -11.33 -17.17
CA THR A 94 9.28 -11.70 -16.21
C THR A 94 9.90 -10.45 -15.60
N VAL A 95 10.20 -9.44 -16.43
CA VAL A 95 10.78 -8.18 -15.96
C VAL A 95 9.78 -7.42 -15.08
N GLU A 96 8.52 -7.26 -15.50
CA GLU A 96 7.53 -6.54 -14.69
C GLU A 96 7.20 -7.30 -13.40
N PHE A 97 7.17 -8.63 -13.42
CA PHE A 97 7.00 -9.43 -12.20
C PHE A 97 8.11 -9.16 -11.19
N VAL A 98 9.38 -9.18 -11.63
CA VAL A 98 10.53 -8.91 -10.76
C VAL A 98 10.54 -7.46 -10.26
N LEU A 99 10.23 -6.49 -11.12
CA LEU A 99 10.15 -5.09 -10.69
C LEU A 99 8.97 -4.85 -9.75
N SER A 100 7.82 -5.46 -10.03
CA SER A 100 6.60 -5.35 -9.22
C SER A 100 6.78 -5.98 -7.84
N ILE A 101 7.41 -7.16 -7.74
CA ILE A 101 7.65 -7.78 -6.43
C ILE A 101 8.60 -6.92 -5.57
N ILE A 102 9.62 -6.31 -6.17
CA ILE A 102 10.50 -5.36 -5.46
C ILE A 102 9.71 -4.15 -4.98
N LYS A 103 8.86 -3.54 -5.83
CA LYS A 103 8.00 -2.41 -5.46
C LYS A 103 7.06 -2.77 -4.31
N VAL A 104 6.41 -3.93 -4.38
CA VAL A 104 5.48 -4.42 -3.36
C VAL A 104 6.21 -4.65 -2.04
N LEU A 105 7.34 -5.35 -2.05
CA LEU A 105 8.14 -5.59 -0.84
C LEU A 105 8.64 -4.27 -0.22
N ALA A 106 9.11 -3.34 -1.03
CA ALA A 106 9.55 -2.02 -0.57
C ALA A 106 8.38 -1.22 0.02
N CYS A 107 7.20 -1.26 -0.61
CA CYS A 107 5.99 -0.58 -0.15
C CYS A 107 5.49 -1.16 1.18
N VAL A 108 5.42 -2.50 1.29
CA VAL A 108 5.07 -3.20 2.53
C VAL A 108 6.08 -2.88 3.64
N GLY A 109 7.37 -2.92 3.34
CA GLY A 109 8.43 -2.55 4.29
C GLY A 109 8.29 -1.10 4.76
N PHE A 110 8.01 -0.17 3.85
CA PHE A 110 7.77 1.23 4.17
C PHE A 110 6.52 1.43 5.04
N MET A 111 5.42 0.72 4.75
CA MET A 111 4.21 0.77 5.57
C MET A 111 4.45 0.23 6.98
N ILE A 112 5.12 -0.92 7.12
CA ILE A 112 5.44 -1.50 8.43
C ILE A 112 6.34 -0.56 9.22
N LEU A 113 7.39 -0.01 8.59
CA LEU A 113 8.26 0.98 9.22
C LEU A 113 7.48 2.22 9.66
N GLY A 114 6.59 2.73 8.80
CA GLY A 114 5.71 3.85 9.11
C GLY A 114 4.81 3.59 10.31
N ILE A 115 4.24 2.38 10.40
CA ILE A 115 3.45 1.94 11.57
C ILE A 115 4.31 1.92 12.83
N ILE A 116 5.50 1.29 12.79
CA ILE A 116 6.42 1.21 13.93
C ILE A 116 6.82 2.61 14.41
N ILE A 117 7.12 3.53 13.50
CA ILE A 117 7.47 4.92 13.85
C ILE A 117 6.27 5.64 14.47
N ASN A 118 5.09 5.50 13.88
CA ASN A 118 3.87 6.14 14.39
C ASN A 118 3.49 5.63 15.78
N THR A 119 3.74 4.34 16.06
CA THR A 119 3.49 3.75 17.38
C THR A 119 4.58 4.05 18.40
N GLY A 120 5.69 4.70 18.01
CA GLY A 120 6.77 5.07 18.91
C GLY A 120 7.83 3.99 19.11
N GLY A 121 7.90 2.97 18.25
CA GLY A 121 8.87 1.87 18.31
C GLY A 121 10.30 2.26 17.89
N VAL A 122 10.63 3.56 17.86
CA VAL A 122 11.96 4.06 17.49
C VAL A 122 12.84 4.07 18.73
N PRO A 123 13.92 3.26 18.83
CA PRO A 123 14.77 3.16 20.02
C PRO A 123 15.53 4.44 20.38
N THR A 124 15.56 5.42 19.47
CA THR A 124 16.17 6.73 19.67
C THR A 124 15.14 7.81 20.01
N ASP A 125 13.88 7.44 20.19
CA ASP A 125 12.78 8.37 20.46
C ASP A 125 11.92 7.89 21.63
N ASP A 126 12.15 8.46 22.81
CA ASP A 126 11.39 8.14 24.03
C ASP A 126 10.02 8.87 24.08
N ARG A 127 9.61 9.55 22.99
CA ARG A 127 8.34 10.29 22.90
C ARG A 127 7.10 9.38 22.91
N GLY A 128 7.26 8.06 22.84
CA GLY A 128 6.14 7.11 22.75
C GLY A 128 5.34 7.30 21.46
N TYR A 129 4.04 7.04 21.49
CA TYR A 129 3.16 7.14 20.31
C TYR A 129 3.19 8.54 19.67
N ILE A 130 3.81 8.66 18.49
CA ILE A 130 4.00 9.93 17.77
C ILE A 130 2.79 10.27 16.89
N GLY A 131 2.03 9.26 16.44
CA GLY A 131 0.98 9.39 15.43
C GLY A 131 -0.02 10.53 15.68
N ASN A 132 -0.38 10.82 16.94
CA ASN A 132 -1.35 11.87 17.26
C ASN A 132 -0.77 13.27 17.37
N ARG A 133 0.55 13.37 17.61
CA ARG A 133 1.17 14.63 18.00
C ARG A 133 1.03 15.69 16.91
N TYR A 134 1.00 15.24 15.66
CA TYR A 134 0.85 16.10 14.49
C TYR A 134 -0.61 16.46 14.16
N TYR A 135 -1.60 15.77 14.74
CA TYR A 135 -3.02 16.12 14.56
C TYR A 135 -3.46 17.34 15.37
N ASN A 136 -2.70 17.71 16.41
CA ASN A 136 -2.97 18.87 17.26
C ASN A 136 -1.92 19.97 17.07
N ILE A 137 -1.51 20.23 15.82
CA ILE A 137 -0.71 21.43 15.52
C ILE A 137 -1.66 22.63 15.39
N PRO A 138 -1.49 23.69 16.20
CA PRO A 138 -2.34 24.87 16.13
C PRO A 138 -2.38 25.45 14.71
N GLY A 139 -3.59 25.58 14.17
CA GLY A 139 -3.81 26.31 12.91
C GLY A 139 -3.56 25.54 11.61
N MET A 140 -3.20 24.26 11.65
CA MET A 140 -2.98 23.45 10.41
C MET A 140 -4.19 22.61 9.96
N GLY A 141 -5.20 22.41 10.81
CA GLY A 141 -6.39 21.62 10.47
C GLY A 141 -7.66 22.04 11.23
N PRO A 142 -8.83 21.48 10.88
CA PRO A 142 -10.08 21.73 11.58
C PRO A 142 -10.01 21.32 13.06
N LYS A 143 -10.63 22.10 13.96
CA LYS A 143 -10.57 21.81 15.40
C LYS A 143 -11.18 20.46 15.79
N PHE A 144 -12.18 19.98 15.04
CA PHE A 144 -12.84 18.71 15.34
C PHE A 144 -11.97 17.49 15.00
N THR A 145 -11.06 17.59 14.02
CA THR A 145 -10.13 16.50 13.69
C THR A 145 -8.95 16.42 14.68
N ALA A 146 -8.78 17.43 15.53
CA ALA A 146 -7.73 17.45 16.56
C ALA A 146 -8.12 16.69 17.85
N TYR A 147 -9.35 16.15 17.93
CA TYR A 147 -9.78 15.36 19.08
C TYR A 147 -8.99 14.04 19.18
N ILE A 148 -8.41 13.80 20.36
CA ILE A 148 -7.61 12.61 20.68
C ILE A 148 -8.21 11.96 21.93
N ASP A 149 -8.53 10.66 21.84
CA ASP A 149 -9.04 9.87 22.97
C ASP A 149 -7.96 9.65 24.06
N ARG A 150 -8.36 9.24 25.27
CA ARG A 150 -7.49 8.98 26.45
C ARG A 150 -6.34 8.00 26.16
N ARG A 151 -6.53 7.09 25.20
CA ARG A 151 -5.51 6.13 24.75
C ARG A 151 -4.61 6.67 23.64
N GLY A 152 -4.71 7.95 23.31
CA GLY A 152 -4.00 8.53 22.19
C GLY A 152 -4.48 7.94 20.87
N ARG A 153 -5.76 8.08 20.51
CA ARG A 153 -6.24 7.69 19.18
C ARG A 153 -6.96 8.87 18.54
N PRO A 154 -6.71 9.22 17.27
CA PRO A 154 -7.39 10.32 16.59
C PRO A 154 -8.73 9.80 16.06
N VAL A 155 -9.66 9.50 16.98
CA VAL A 155 -10.89 8.72 16.69
C VAL A 155 -11.71 9.36 15.57
N VAL A 156 -11.84 10.68 15.56
CA VAL A 156 -12.59 11.42 14.54
C VAL A 156 -12.02 11.19 13.15
N VAL A 157 -10.69 11.23 13.01
CA VAL A 157 -10.01 10.99 11.72
C VAL A 157 -10.18 9.53 11.29
N VAL A 158 -10.07 8.58 12.23
CA VAL A 158 -10.27 7.16 11.95
C VAL A 158 -11.70 6.90 11.46
N VAL A 159 -12.71 7.47 12.12
CA VAL A 159 -14.10 7.32 11.70
C VAL A 159 -14.32 7.93 10.31
N ILE A 160 -13.80 9.13 10.06
CA ILE A 160 -13.88 9.75 8.72
C ILE A 160 -13.22 8.84 7.68
N GLN A 161 -12.01 8.32 7.94
CA GLN A 161 -11.32 7.41 7.04
C GLN A 161 -12.12 6.13 6.75
N LEU A 162 -12.77 5.55 7.76
CA LEU A 162 -13.64 4.38 7.60
C LEU A 162 -14.87 4.71 6.74
N LEU A 163 -15.47 5.90 6.92
CA LEU A 163 -16.58 6.36 6.09
C LEU A 163 -16.16 6.56 4.63
N PHE A 164 -14.97 7.11 4.38
CA PHE A 164 -14.41 7.17 3.02
C PHE A 164 -14.14 5.77 2.45
N GLY A 165 -13.80 4.80 3.29
CA GLY A 165 -13.69 3.39 2.88
C GLY A 165 -15.01 2.80 2.34
N LEU A 166 -16.16 3.30 2.79
CA LEU A 166 -17.46 2.87 2.27
C LEU A 166 -17.68 3.29 0.81
N LEU A 167 -16.91 4.25 0.27
CA LEU A 167 -16.95 4.59 -1.16
C LEU A 167 -16.54 3.42 -2.04
N ALA A 168 -15.86 2.39 -1.51
CA ALA A 168 -15.60 1.16 -2.25
C ALA A 168 -16.88 0.45 -2.72
N TYR A 169 -18.02 0.62 -2.04
CA TYR A 169 -19.30 0.05 -2.45
C TYR A 169 -19.90 0.73 -3.68
N ILE A 170 -19.39 1.89 -4.09
CA ILE A 170 -19.83 2.57 -5.33
C ILE A 170 -19.55 1.70 -6.57
N ASN A 171 -18.57 0.79 -6.49
CA ASN A 171 -18.32 -0.21 -7.54
C ASN A 171 -19.51 -1.13 -7.83
N LEU A 172 -20.52 -1.20 -6.95
CA LEU A 172 -21.73 -1.99 -7.16
C LEU A 172 -22.78 -1.25 -8.01
N ALA A 173 -22.62 0.06 -8.22
CA ALA A 173 -23.53 0.84 -9.04
C ALA A 173 -23.33 0.55 -10.54
N PRO A 174 -24.34 0.79 -11.40
CA PRO A 174 -24.21 0.61 -12.85
C PRO A 174 -23.06 1.40 -13.49
N SER A 175 -22.75 2.57 -12.94
CA SER A 175 -21.62 3.44 -13.33
C SER A 175 -20.42 3.35 -12.37
N GLY A 176 -20.30 2.24 -11.64
CA GLY A 176 -19.25 2.05 -10.63
C GLY A 176 -17.83 2.14 -11.20
N GLY A 177 -17.64 1.66 -12.45
CA GLY A 177 -16.36 1.70 -13.15
C GLY A 177 -15.83 3.12 -13.36
N ASP A 178 -16.68 4.03 -13.84
CA ASP A 178 -16.30 5.43 -14.10
C ASP A 178 -15.92 6.13 -12.79
N ILE A 179 -16.73 5.97 -11.74
CA ILE A 179 -16.47 6.60 -10.44
C ILE A 179 -15.20 6.04 -9.81
N PHE A 180 -14.94 4.74 -9.98
CA PHE A 180 -13.70 4.13 -9.53
C PHE A 180 -12.48 4.71 -10.25
N THR A 181 -12.55 4.89 -11.56
CA THR A 181 -11.48 5.52 -12.35
C THR A 181 -11.21 6.94 -11.86
N TRP A 182 -12.25 7.71 -11.55
CA TRP A 182 -12.12 9.06 -10.97
C TRP A 182 -11.40 9.02 -9.61
N LEU A 183 -11.81 8.12 -8.71
CA LEU A 183 -11.19 7.96 -7.39
C LEU A 183 -9.75 7.46 -7.48
N LEU A 184 -9.47 6.55 -8.41
CA LEU A 184 -8.14 6.03 -8.67
C LEU A 184 -7.20 7.11 -9.21
N SER A 185 -7.66 7.90 -10.19
CA SER A 185 -6.92 9.05 -10.70
C SER A 185 -6.66 10.09 -9.61
N LEU A 186 -7.68 10.41 -8.79
CA LEU A 186 -7.57 11.32 -7.67
C LEU A 186 -6.45 10.90 -6.71
N SER A 187 -6.42 9.62 -6.33
CA SER A 187 -5.39 9.07 -5.45
C SER A 187 -3.99 9.11 -6.11
N GLY A 188 -3.88 8.63 -7.36
CA GLY A 188 -2.61 8.51 -8.06
C GLY A 188 -1.89 9.84 -8.27
N ILE A 189 -2.61 10.86 -8.71
CA ILE A 189 -2.02 12.20 -8.92
C ILE A 189 -1.72 12.88 -7.58
N THR A 190 -2.55 12.66 -6.54
CA THR A 190 -2.28 13.22 -5.19
C THR A 190 -0.92 12.77 -4.66
N VAL A 191 -0.53 11.51 -4.91
CA VAL A 191 0.77 10.98 -4.52
C VAL A 191 1.93 11.76 -5.15
N LEU A 192 1.79 12.22 -6.40
CA LEU A 192 2.81 13.04 -7.06
C LEU A 192 3.00 14.39 -6.36
N PHE A 193 1.91 15.02 -5.93
CA PHE A 193 1.96 16.25 -5.15
C PHE A 193 2.57 16.03 -3.76
N VAL A 194 2.23 14.92 -3.08
CA VAL A 194 2.78 14.57 -1.78
C VAL A 194 4.30 14.41 -1.87
N PHE A 195 4.80 13.54 -2.76
CA PHE A 195 6.25 13.33 -2.90
C PHE A 195 6.98 14.57 -3.45
N GLY A 196 6.38 15.28 -4.41
CA GLY A 196 6.93 16.55 -4.90
C GLY A 196 7.08 17.59 -3.79
N SER A 197 6.07 17.74 -2.93
CA SER A 197 6.13 18.68 -1.80
C SER A 197 7.15 18.27 -0.73
N ILE A 198 7.27 16.97 -0.43
CA ILE A 198 8.28 16.44 0.50
C ILE A 198 9.69 16.72 -0.04
N ALA A 199 9.92 16.51 -1.34
CA ALA A 199 11.20 16.78 -1.98
C ALA A 199 11.57 18.27 -1.88
N VAL A 200 10.64 19.17 -2.20
CA VAL A 200 10.84 20.63 -2.06
C VAL A 200 11.08 21.03 -0.61
N ALA A 201 10.32 20.48 0.34
CA ALA A 201 10.50 20.73 1.76
C ALA A 201 11.89 20.30 2.24
N HIS A 202 12.37 19.12 1.82
CA HIS A 202 13.70 18.64 2.17
C HIS A 202 14.81 19.52 1.58
N ILE A 203 14.71 19.92 0.30
CA ILE A 203 15.68 20.84 -0.33
C ILE A 203 15.76 22.16 0.45
N ARG A 204 14.60 22.71 0.85
CA ARG A 204 14.53 23.97 1.59
C ARG A 204 15.02 23.85 3.03
N PHE A 205 14.66 22.77 3.71
CA PHE A 205 15.19 22.45 5.03
C PHE A 205 16.72 22.42 5.01
N ARG A 206 17.31 21.75 4.02
CA ARG A 206 18.77 21.65 3.87
C ARG A 206 19.44 22.99 3.59
N ARG A 207 18.79 23.87 2.82
CA ARG A 207 19.26 25.24 2.60
C ARG A 207 19.13 26.10 3.87
N ALA A 208 18.05 25.98 4.63
CA ALA A 208 17.86 26.69 5.89
C ALA A 208 18.87 26.23 6.95
N TRP A 209 19.13 24.92 7.02
CA TRP A 209 20.13 24.33 7.90
C TRP A 209 21.53 24.93 7.66
N ALA A 210 21.97 24.94 6.40
CA ALA A 210 23.26 25.52 6.03
C ALA A 210 23.35 27.03 6.27
N LEU A 211 22.26 27.78 6.05
CA LEU A 211 22.21 29.22 6.31
C LEU A 211 22.31 29.59 7.79
N ASN A 212 21.87 28.72 8.69
CA ASN A 212 21.99 28.91 10.14
C ASN A 212 23.34 28.41 10.69
N GLY A 213 24.33 28.15 9.82
CA GLY A 213 25.68 27.74 10.22
C GLY A 213 25.80 26.29 10.68
N HIS A 214 24.74 25.48 10.52
CA HIS A 214 24.73 24.08 10.93
C HIS A 214 25.45 23.17 9.94
N THR A 215 26.12 22.15 10.47
CA THR A 215 26.81 21.15 9.67
C THR A 215 25.93 19.91 9.46
N LEU A 216 26.29 19.08 8.49
CA LEU A 216 25.51 17.88 8.18
C LEU A 216 25.69 16.77 9.21
N ASP A 217 26.74 16.86 10.04
CA ASP A 217 27.08 15.89 11.09
C ASP A 217 26.13 15.97 12.28
N GLU A 218 25.37 17.06 12.36
CA GLU A 218 24.43 17.35 13.45
C GLU A 218 23.03 16.79 13.21
N ILE A 219 22.77 16.25 12.01
CA ILE A 219 21.48 15.67 11.67
C ILE A 219 21.51 14.18 12.04
N PRO A 220 20.58 13.69 12.88
CA PRO A 220 20.55 12.29 13.32
C PRO A 220 20.51 11.29 12.17
N TYR A 221 19.93 11.65 11.04
CA TYR A 221 19.86 10.81 9.85
C TYR A 221 20.30 11.58 8.61
N ARG A 222 21.26 11.03 7.89
CA ARG A 222 21.71 11.52 6.59
C ARG A 222 21.04 10.71 5.50
N ALA A 223 20.27 11.38 4.64
CA ALA A 223 19.67 10.74 3.47
C ALA A 223 20.77 10.16 2.55
N SER A 224 20.62 8.90 2.13
CA SER A 224 21.63 8.16 1.35
C SER A 224 22.07 8.89 0.07
N PHE A 225 21.15 9.60 -0.59
CA PHE A 225 21.41 10.36 -1.82
C PHE A 225 21.40 11.89 -1.61
N GLY A 226 21.37 12.34 -0.35
CA GLY A 226 21.39 13.75 0.03
C GLY A 226 20.33 14.61 -0.67
N VAL A 227 20.70 15.86 -0.97
CA VAL A 227 19.82 16.85 -1.64
C VAL A 227 19.63 16.52 -3.12
N TRP A 228 20.62 15.88 -3.75
CA TRP A 228 20.56 15.51 -5.17
C TRP A 228 19.42 14.54 -5.44
N GLY A 229 19.24 13.52 -4.60
CA GLY A 229 18.11 12.59 -4.71
C GLY A 229 16.75 13.30 -4.61
N SER A 230 16.64 14.38 -3.83
CA SER A 230 15.41 15.18 -3.75
C SER A 230 15.15 15.99 -5.02
N TRP A 231 16.18 16.51 -5.68
CA TRP A 231 16.02 17.17 -6.99
C TRP A 231 15.55 16.20 -8.06
N VAL A 232 16.13 15.01 -8.11
CA VAL A 232 15.71 13.94 -9.03
C VAL A 232 14.26 13.54 -8.74
N CYS A 233 13.91 13.33 -7.47
CA CYS A 233 12.54 13.02 -7.07
C CYS A 233 11.54 14.11 -7.52
N PHE A 234 11.86 15.38 -7.29
CA PHE A 234 11.02 16.50 -7.73
C PHE A 234 10.88 16.55 -9.25
N ALA A 235 11.99 16.38 -9.99
CA ALA A 235 11.98 16.38 -11.45
C ALA A 235 11.14 15.23 -12.03
N ILE A 236 11.28 14.01 -11.49
CA ILE A 236 10.47 12.85 -11.92
C ILE A 236 8.99 13.10 -11.66
N ASN A 237 8.62 13.63 -10.48
CA ASN A 237 7.22 13.95 -10.19
C ASN A 237 6.66 15.03 -11.14
N ALA A 238 7.46 16.05 -11.48
CA ALA A 238 7.06 17.09 -12.43
C ALA A 238 6.88 16.53 -13.85
N ILE A 239 7.82 15.69 -14.32
CA ILE A 239 7.72 15.02 -15.63
C ILE A 239 6.50 14.10 -15.67
N ALA A 240 6.27 13.32 -14.60
CA ALA A 240 5.11 12.44 -14.50
C ALA A 240 3.79 13.23 -14.53
N LEU A 241 3.73 14.39 -13.87
CA LEU A 241 2.56 15.27 -13.90
C LEU A 241 2.29 15.83 -15.31
N ILE A 242 3.34 16.20 -16.04
CA ILE A 242 3.25 16.68 -17.43
C ILE A 242 2.82 15.55 -18.37
N ALA A 243 3.42 14.36 -18.22
CA ALA A 243 3.04 13.19 -18.99
C ALA A 243 1.58 12.79 -18.73
N GLN A 244 1.14 12.83 -17.47
CA GLN A 244 -0.24 12.56 -17.11
C GLN A 244 -1.20 13.59 -17.71
N PHE A 245 -0.80 14.87 -17.77
CA PHE A 245 -1.58 15.91 -18.44
C PHE A 245 -1.70 15.64 -19.95
N TYR A 246 -0.61 15.23 -20.59
CA TYR A 246 -0.63 14.85 -22.00
C TYR A 246 -1.54 13.65 -22.26
N VAL A 247 -1.44 12.59 -21.45
CA VAL A 247 -2.30 11.39 -21.55
C VAL A 247 -3.77 11.73 -21.32
N ALA A 248 -4.06 12.71 -20.45
CA ALA A 248 -5.43 13.19 -20.23
C ALA A 248 -6.01 13.93 -21.44
N LEU A 249 -5.18 14.60 -22.24
CA LEU A 249 -5.61 15.28 -23.48
C LEU A 249 -5.66 14.33 -24.69
N TYR A 250 -4.69 13.42 -24.77
CA TYR A 250 -4.51 12.47 -25.87
C TYR A 250 -4.46 11.03 -25.32
N PRO A 251 -5.60 10.50 -24.85
CA PRO A 251 -5.67 9.14 -24.33
C PRO A 251 -5.40 8.12 -25.43
N VAL A 252 -4.62 7.08 -25.11
CA VAL A 252 -4.29 6.01 -26.05
C VAL A 252 -5.54 5.19 -26.36
N GLY A 253 -6.00 5.23 -27.62
CA GLY A 253 -7.20 4.52 -28.06
C GLY A 253 -8.53 5.20 -27.72
N GLY A 254 -8.50 6.41 -27.17
CA GLY A 254 -9.70 7.21 -26.88
C GLY A 254 -9.89 8.38 -27.85
N THR A 255 -10.96 9.15 -27.63
CA THR A 255 -11.18 10.41 -28.35
C THR A 255 -10.25 11.50 -27.81
N PRO A 256 -9.39 12.10 -28.66
CA PRO A 256 -8.57 13.24 -28.26
C PRO A 256 -9.45 14.41 -27.83
N LEU A 257 -8.98 15.20 -26.87
CA LEU A 257 -9.61 16.45 -26.42
C LEU A 257 -11.04 16.31 -25.85
N SER A 258 -11.39 15.15 -25.29
CA SER A 258 -12.65 14.99 -24.56
C SER A 258 -12.60 15.67 -23.19
N VAL A 259 -13.59 16.51 -22.89
CA VAL A 259 -13.68 17.20 -21.59
C VAL A 259 -13.89 16.20 -20.46
N GLU A 260 -14.79 15.24 -20.67
CA GLU A 260 -15.10 14.18 -19.72
C GLU A 260 -13.88 13.32 -19.40
N GLY A 261 -13.17 12.82 -20.43
CA GLY A 261 -11.97 12.01 -20.27
C GLY A 261 -10.81 12.77 -19.60
N PHE A 262 -10.69 14.08 -19.88
CA PHE A 262 -9.71 14.93 -19.21
C PHE A 262 -9.99 15.02 -17.69
N PHE A 263 -11.23 15.31 -17.30
CA PHE A 263 -11.56 15.42 -15.88
C PHE A 263 -11.54 14.05 -15.18
N GLU A 264 -11.98 12.98 -15.83
CA GLU A 264 -11.88 11.62 -15.30
C GLU A 264 -10.45 11.22 -14.93
N THR A 265 -9.48 11.62 -15.74
CA THR A 265 -8.07 11.19 -15.59
C THR A 265 -7.15 12.23 -14.96
N TYR A 266 -7.55 13.51 -14.88
CA TYR A 266 -6.71 14.61 -14.39
C TYR A 266 -7.37 15.51 -13.33
N MET A 267 -8.59 15.23 -12.85
CA MET A 267 -9.31 16.09 -11.89
C MET A 267 -8.57 16.35 -10.58
N ALA A 268 -7.68 15.46 -10.15
CA ALA A 268 -6.93 15.62 -8.90
C ALA A 268 -6.12 16.92 -8.83
N ALA A 269 -5.48 17.31 -9.93
CA ALA A 269 -4.63 18.50 -9.98
C ALA A 269 -5.43 19.80 -9.76
N PRO A 270 -6.49 20.11 -10.54
CA PRO A 270 -7.32 21.29 -10.28
C PRO A 270 -8.02 21.18 -8.92
N PHE A 271 -8.45 19.99 -8.50
CA PHE A 271 -9.07 19.79 -7.18
C PHE A 271 -8.13 20.18 -6.03
N LEU A 272 -6.88 19.72 -6.05
CA LEU A 272 -5.88 20.06 -5.03
C LEU A 272 -5.50 21.54 -5.06
N ILE A 273 -5.43 22.15 -6.25
CA ILE A 273 -5.18 23.59 -6.39
C ILE A 273 -6.33 24.39 -5.76
N VAL A 274 -7.58 24.04 -6.07
CA VAL A 274 -8.77 24.70 -5.49
C VAL A 274 -8.78 24.52 -3.97
N LEU A 275 -8.49 23.32 -3.47
CA LEU A 275 -8.44 23.07 -2.03
C LEU A 275 -7.34 23.88 -1.34
N TYR A 276 -6.16 23.95 -1.95
CA TYR A 276 -5.05 24.77 -1.47
C TYR A 276 -5.38 26.26 -1.47
N LEU A 277 -5.97 26.77 -2.56
CA LEU A 277 -6.38 28.17 -2.66
C LEU A 277 -7.49 28.49 -1.66
N GLY A 278 -8.48 27.62 -1.50
CA GLY A 278 -9.54 27.77 -0.50
C GLY A 278 -8.98 27.84 0.93
N TRP A 279 -8.07 26.91 1.28
CA TRP A 279 -7.35 26.97 2.55
C TRP A 279 -6.52 28.25 2.69
N LYS A 280 -5.87 28.69 1.61
CA LYS A 280 -5.02 29.88 1.62
C LYS A 280 -5.85 31.14 1.85
N VAL A 281 -6.98 31.29 1.17
CA VAL A 281 -7.92 32.39 1.38
C VAL A 281 -8.42 32.40 2.83
N TYR A 282 -8.88 31.26 3.34
CA TYR A 282 -9.32 31.13 4.73
C TYR A 282 -8.22 31.49 5.74
N SER A 283 -7.03 30.92 5.58
CA SER A 283 -5.89 31.14 6.48
C SER A 283 -5.34 32.56 6.39
N TRP A 284 -5.45 33.23 5.23
CA TRP A 284 -5.09 34.63 5.06
C TRP A 284 -5.93 35.54 5.97
N PHE A 285 -7.25 35.31 6.03
CA PHE A 285 -8.15 36.09 6.87
C PHE A 285 -8.06 35.72 8.36
N LYS A 286 -7.83 34.45 8.69
CA LYS A 286 -7.84 33.97 10.08
C LYS A 286 -6.50 34.06 10.80
N TYR A 287 -5.38 33.83 10.10
CA TYR A 287 -4.04 33.75 10.70
C TYR A 287 -3.07 34.67 9.93
N PRO A 288 -2.79 35.89 10.44
CA PRO A 288 -1.88 36.83 9.77
C PRO A 288 -0.48 36.27 9.50
N SER A 289 -0.01 35.33 10.33
CA SER A 289 1.26 34.61 10.14
C SER A 289 1.28 33.72 8.89
N HIS A 290 0.14 33.30 8.37
CA HIS A 290 0.02 32.43 7.21
C HIS A 290 -0.09 33.19 5.88
N ARG A 291 0.03 34.53 5.87
CA ARG A 291 -0.06 35.34 4.63
C ARG A 291 1.02 35.01 3.59
N PRO A 292 2.31 34.85 3.94
CA PRO A 292 3.34 34.56 2.95
C PRO A 292 3.02 33.26 2.19
N LEU A 293 2.96 33.31 0.86
CA LEU A 293 2.87 32.09 0.02
C LEU A 293 4.17 31.29 0.09
N TRP A 294 5.29 32.00 0.28
CA TRP A 294 6.62 31.42 0.30
C TRP A 294 7.45 32.06 1.42
N ILE A 295 7.80 31.28 2.43
CA ILE A 295 8.69 31.71 3.52
C ILE A 295 10.12 31.77 2.98
N ARG A 296 10.84 32.88 3.18
CA ARG A 296 12.23 32.97 2.72
C ARG A 296 13.08 32.00 3.54
N THR A 297 14.12 31.44 2.93
CA THR A 297 14.93 30.40 3.57
C THR A 297 15.52 30.82 4.93
N LYS A 298 15.84 32.11 5.09
CA LYS A 298 16.34 32.69 6.34
C LYS A 298 15.30 32.78 7.46
N ASP A 299 14.01 32.81 7.12
CA ASP A 299 12.90 32.95 8.07
C ASP A 299 12.27 31.57 8.38
N ILE A 300 12.88 30.48 7.91
CA ILE A 300 12.42 29.12 8.19
C ILE A 300 12.88 28.75 9.60
N ASP A 301 11.91 28.51 10.47
CA ASP A 301 12.15 27.99 11.80
C ASP A 301 12.57 26.52 11.75
N ILE A 302 13.80 26.25 12.19
CA ILE A 302 14.39 24.91 12.28
C ILE A 302 14.53 24.42 13.73
N TYR A 303 14.19 25.25 14.72
CA TYR A 303 14.41 24.99 16.14
C TYR A 303 13.14 24.52 16.85
N THR A 304 11.97 24.98 16.43
CA THR A 304 10.70 24.54 17.04
C THR A 304 10.48 23.03 16.84
N GLY A 305 10.23 22.32 17.95
CA GLY A 305 9.99 20.87 17.93
C GLY A 305 11.26 19.99 17.93
N MET A 306 12.44 20.61 17.97
CA MET A 306 13.72 19.93 18.18
C MET A 306 13.71 19.14 19.50
N ARG A 307 14.44 18.02 19.57
CA ARG A 307 14.49 17.18 20.77
C ARG A 307 15.09 17.97 21.94
N GLN A 308 14.58 17.74 23.16
CA GLN A 308 15.15 18.31 24.37
C GLN A 308 16.62 17.88 24.49
N GLY A 309 17.51 18.81 24.85
CA GLY A 309 18.97 18.61 24.86
C GLY A 309 19.65 18.71 23.48
N GLN A 310 18.96 18.43 22.36
CA GLN A 310 19.57 18.49 21.03
C GLN A 310 19.97 19.93 20.64
N ARG A 311 19.24 20.95 21.12
CA ARG A 311 19.58 22.37 20.89
C ARG A 311 20.87 22.80 21.60
N GLU A 312 21.26 22.13 22.68
CA GLU A 312 22.48 22.41 23.45
C GLU A 312 23.71 21.73 22.82
N VAL A 313 23.48 20.79 21.89
CA VAL A 313 24.47 19.89 21.28
C VAL A 313 24.72 20.27 19.80
N ILE A 314 23.89 21.12 19.19
CA ILE A 314 24.05 21.55 17.79
C ILE A 314 24.80 22.89 17.74
N SER A 315 25.77 23.06 16.83
CA SER A 315 26.45 24.33 16.67
C SER A 315 25.51 25.43 16.17
N GLY A 316 25.66 26.65 16.65
CA GLY A 316 24.90 27.84 16.24
C GLY A 316 25.74 29.10 16.46
N GLU A 317 25.16 30.29 16.27
CA GLU A 317 25.83 31.55 16.62
C GLU A 317 26.32 31.51 18.09
N GLY A 318 27.63 31.37 18.30
CA GLY A 318 28.28 31.35 19.61
C GLY A 318 28.81 30.01 20.13
N VAL A 319 28.71 28.91 19.36
CA VAL A 319 29.26 27.59 19.78
C VAL A 319 30.68 27.41 19.23
N THR A 320 31.65 27.05 20.09
CA THR A 320 33.05 26.84 19.67
C THR A 320 33.23 25.50 18.94
N GLU A 321 34.29 25.41 18.11
CA GLU A 321 34.57 24.19 17.31
C GLU A 321 34.79 22.95 18.18
N ASP A 322 35.33 23.12 19.39
CA ASP A 322 35.56 22.03 20.34
C ASP A 322 34.26 21.51 20.96
N GLN A 323 33.33 22.43 21.29
CA GLN A 323 31.99 22.06 21.75
C GLN A 323 31.23 21.31 20.65
N ARG A 324 31.37 21.74 19.38
CA ARG A 324 30.79 21.04 18.22
C ARG A 324 31.36 19.62 18.06
N ARG A 325 32.67 19.43 18.25
CA ARG A 325 33.28 18.09 18.14
C ARG A 325 32.79 17.15 19.24
N ALA A 326 32.76 17.61 20.48
CA ALA A 326 32.28 16.83 21.63
C ALA A 326 30.80 16.43 21.45
N SER A 327 29.98 17.33 20.94
CA SER A 327 28.55 17.13 20.73
C SER A 327 28.25 16.13 19.59
N ILE A 328 29.00 16.20 18.49
CA ILE A 328 28.96 15.22 17.39
C ILE A 328 29.38 13.83 17.89
N GLU A 329 30.40 13.77 18.75
CA GLU A 329 30.92 12.51 19.28
C GLU A 329 29.91 11.85 20.23
N GLU A 330 29.27 12.63 21.10
CA GLU A 330 28.17 12.16 21.97
C GLU A 330 26.97 11.64 21.16
N MET A 331 26.57 12.35 20.11
CA MET A 331 25.52 11.89 19.19
C MET A 331 25.89 10.56 18.50
N ARG A 332 27.15 10.41 18.08
CA ARG A 332 27.65 9.21 17.39
C ARG A 332 27.73 8.00 18.33
N ASP A 333 28.10 8.20 19.58
CA ASP A 333 28.13 7.15 20.60
C ASP A 333 26.73 6.73 21.06
N GLY A 334 25.77 7.67 21.09
CA GLY A 334 24.35 7.35 21.26
C GLY A 334 23.80 6.43 20.16
N GLN A 335 24.26 6.59 18.91
CA GLN A 335 23.84 5.76 17.77
C GLN A 335 24.46 4.35 17.78
N LYS A 336 25.73 4.21 18.17
CA LYS A 336 26.43 2.90 18.18
C LYS A 336 25.81 1.88 19.14
N LYS A 337 25.14 2.32 20.21
CA LYS A 337 24.61 1.42 21.24
C LYS A 337 23.33 0.65 20.87
N LYS A 338 22.69 0.90 19.71
CA LYS A 338 21.37 0.32 19.41
C LYS A 338 21.25 -0.22 17.97
N GLY A 339 21.67 -1.47 17.77
CA GLY A 339 21.53 -2.21 16.49
C GLY A 339 20.12 -2.73 16.20
N VAL A 340 19.95 -3.44 15.07
CA VAL A 340 18.65 -4.01 14.59
C VAL A 340 17.87 -4.76 15.67
N LYS A 341 18.56 -5.48 16.57
CA LYS A 341 17.94 -6.17 17.71
C LYS A 341 17.18 -5.23 18.66
N ALA A 342 17.61 -3.98 18.81
CA ALA A 342 16.93 -2.98 19.62
C ALA A 342 15.60 -2.55 18.98
N TYR A 343 15.55 -2.41 17.65
CA TYR A 343 14.31 -2.12 16.91
C TYR A 343 13.31 -3.28 17.01
N ILE A 344 13.78 -4.52 16.88
CA ILE A 344 12.92 -5.71 17.02
C ILE A 344 12.35 -5.80 18.45
N ARG A 345 13.18 -5.56 19.46
CA ARG A 345 12.75 -5.58 20.87
C ARG A 345 11.76 -4.44 21.19
N ALA A 346 11.97 -3.25 20.64
CA ALA A 346 11.05 -2.12 20.80
C ALA A 346 9.69 -2.39 20.12
N ALA A 347 9.69 -2.97 18.92
CA ALA A 347 8.47 -3.37 18.24
C ALA A 347 7.68 -4.42 19.02
N TYR A 348 8.35 -5.43 19.60
CA TYR A 348 7.72 -6.46 20.43
C TYR A 348 7.02 -5.86 21.65
N HIS A 349 7.69 -4.97 22.39
CA HIS A 349 7.12 -4.30 23.58
C HIS A 349 6.01 -3.30 23.28
N THR A 350 5.84 -2.88 22.03
CA THR A 350 4.81 -1.91 21.64
C THR A 350 3.53 -2.62 21.17
N VAL A 351 3.64 -3.88 20.75
CA VAL A 351 2.53 -4.66 20.15
C VAL A 351 1.90 -5.64 21.15
N LEU A 352 2.65 -6.11 22.14
CA LEU A 352 2.20 -6.91 23.28
C LEU A 352 2.15 -6.05 24.54
#